data_AF-A0A2D0A386-F1
#
_entry.id   AF-A0A2D0A386-F1
#
_cell.length_a   1.000
_cell.length_b   1.000
_cell.length_c   1.000
_cell.angle_alpha   90.00
_cell.angle_beta   90.00
_cell.angle_gamma   90.00
#
_symmetry.space_group_name_H-M   'P 1'
#
loop_
_entity.id
_entity.type
_entity.pdbx_description
1 polymer ?
#
loop_
_entity_poly.entity_id
_entity_poly.type
_entity_poly.pdbx_seq_one_letter_code
_entity_poly.pdbx_strand_id
1 'polypeptide(L)'
;MRTQLSPIRVASALYSPYASDFTLPIEQQLLQLDCIFSVMNIDGLDLAWIDGIDQDDPILVPVRSMEGYGDLGTIEEYLSEEFHTSIGPELQRLLQIARNEELTPTVLVRALAIMHNDGTIDAAHAVKQSFDWGFTMLRAGVLDRYRFGLRAMLEHARPLQAA
;
A
#
# COMPACT_ATOMS: atom_id res chain seq x y z
N MET A 1 -17.89 11.75 -20.46
CA MET A 1 -17.90 12.22 -19.05
C MET A 1 -16.50 12.01 -18.50
N ARG A 2 -15.82 13.07 -18.05
CA ARG A 2 -14.56 12.91 -17.32
C ARG A 2 -14.92 12.30 -15.95
N THR A 3 -14.53 11.05 -15.71
CA THR A 3 -14.52 10.49 -14.36
C THR A 3 -13.60 11.37 -13.53
N GLN A 4 -14.17 12.12 -12.59
CA GLN A 4 -13.40 12.85 -11.60
C GLN A 4 -12.72 11.77 -10.75
N LEU A 5 -11.43 11.55 -10.99
CA LEU A 5 -10.64 10.60 -10.21
C LEU A 5 -10.61 11.12 -8.79
N SER A 6 -11.18 10.35 -7.85
CA SER A 6 -11.01 10.63 -6.43
C SER A 6 -9.51 10.62 -6.09
N PRO A 7 -9.03 11.55 -5.27
CA PRO A 7 -7.63 11.56 -4.87
C PRO A 7 -7.27 10.26 -4.13
N ILE A 8 -6.08 9.74 -4.39
CA ILE A 8 -5.63 8.47 -3.81
C ILE A 8 -5.19 8.73 -2.38
N ARG A 9 -5.88 8.14 -1.41
CA ARG A 9 -5.50 8.25 0.01
C ARG A 9 -4.38 7.29 0.36
N VAL A 10 -3.55 7.69 1.31
CA VAL A 10 -2.47 6.89 1.88
C VAL A 10 -2.58 6.90 3.40
N ALA A 11 -2.24 5.78 4.02
CA ALA A 11 -2.32 5.59 5.46
C ALA A 11 -1.19 4.68 5.93
N SER A 12 -0.94 4.70 7.23
CA SER A 12 -0.08 3.72 7.89
C SER A 12 -0.85 2.89 8.90
N ALA A 13 -0.36 1.69 9.19
CA ALA A 13 -0.79 0.89 10.33
C ALA A 13 0.32 -0.05 10.79
N LEU A 14 0.19 -0.55 12.03
CA LEU A 14 1.02 -1.64 12.51
C LEU A 14 0.52 -2.95 11.90
N TYR A 15 1.42 -3.63 11.23
CA TYR A 15 1.14 -4.91 10.61
C TYR A 15 2.04 -5.98 11.20
N SER A 16 1.45 -7.05 11.76
CA SER A 16 2.18 -8.26 12.15
C SER A 16 1.90 -9.37 11.14
N PRO A 17 2.84 -9.72 10.24
CA PRO A 17 2.64 -10.76 9.23
C PRO A 17 2.49 -12.16 9.81
N TYR A 18 2.94 -12.35 11.05
CA TYR A 18 3.26 -13.66 11.61
C TYR A 18 2.60 -13.88 12.96
N ALA A 19 1.75 -12.96 13.44
CA ALA A 19 1.07 -13.06 14.74
C ALA A 19 0.30 -14.38 14.93
N SER A 20 -0.06 -15.05 13.83
CA SER A 20 -0.87 -16.26 13.79
C SER A 20 -0.14 -17.49 13.21
N ASP A 21 1.13 -17.37 12.81
CA ASP A 21 1.93 -18.48 12.29
C ASP A 21 2.81 -19.10 13.39
N PHE A 22 2.24 -20.08 14.10
CA PHE A 22 2.91 -20.81 15.19
C PHE A 22 4.11 -21.66 14.74
N THR A 23 4.39 -21.75 13.43
CA THR A 23 5.51 -22.53 12.90
C THR A 23 6.80 -21.73 12.84
N LEU A 24 6.73 -20.40 12.98
CA LEU A 24 7.88 -19.50 12.97
C LEU A 24 8.46 -19.30 14.38
N PRO A 25 9.74 -18.88 14.51
CA PRO A 25 10.29 -18.42 15.78
C PRO A 25 9.46 -17.29 16.40
N ILE A 26 9.38 -17.24 17.73
CA ILE A 26 8.59 -16.25 18.49
C ILE A 26 8.98 -14.82 18.09
N GLU A 27 10.26 -14.57 17.88
CA GLU A 27 10.78 -13.27 17.47
C GLU A 27 10.20 -12.83 16.13
N GLN A 28 9.96 -13.76 15.21
CA GLN A 28 9.34 -13.48 13.92
C GLN A 28 7.83 -13.32 14.05
N GLN A 29 7.17 -14.13 14.89
CA GLN A 29 5.73 -13.99 15.20
C GLN A 29 5.38 -12.59 15.75
N LEU A 30 6.31 -11.96 16.46
CA LEU A 30 6.15 -10.66 17.11
C LEU A 30 6.61 -9.47 16.27
N LEU A 31 7.06 -9.66 15.02
CA LEU A 31 7.48 -8.55 14.15
C LEU A 31 6.28 -7.68 13.77
N GLN A 32 6.07 -6.58 14.50
CA GLN A 32 5.22 -5.47 14.08
C GLN A 32 6.02 -4.57 13.14
N LEU A 33 5.49 -4.36 11.94
CA LEU A 33 6.09 -3.51 10.92
C LEU A 33 5.14 -2.35 10.66
N ASP A 34 5.68 -1.13 10.68
CA ASP A 34 4.97 0.03 10.15
C ASP A 34 4.76 -0.19 8.64
N CYS A 35 3.50 -0.38 8.25
CA CYS A 35 3.13 -0.52 6.85
C CYS A 35 2.46 0.75 6.37
N ILE A 36 3.02 1.39 5.34
CA ILE A 36 2.34 2.45 4.59
C ILE A 36 1.71 1.84 3.33
N PHE A 37 0.45 2.19 3.07
CA PHE A 37 -0.36 1.65 1.97
C PHE A 37 -1.33 2.68 1.42
N SER A 38 -1.82 2.44 0.21
CA SER A 38 -2.95 3.19 -0.35
C SER A 38 -4.28 2.69 0.21
N VAL A 39 -5.22 3.62 0.39
CA VAL A 39 -6.57 3.36 0.88
C VAL A 39 -7.55 3.58 -0.27
N MET A 40 -8.39 2.58 -0.51
CA MET A 40 -9.46 2.60 -1.49
C MET A 40 -10.81 2.62 -0.77
N ASN A 41 -11.73 3.46 -1.22
CA ASN A 41 -13.11 3.39 -0.78
C ASN A 41 -13.91 2.54 -1.77
N ILE A 42 -14.43 1.39 -1.31
CA ILE A 42 -15.27 0.49 -2.09
C ILE A 42 -16.60 0.35 -1.36
N ASP A 43 -17.69 0.81 -1.99
CA ASP A 43 -19.05 0.76 -1.44
C ASP A 43 -19.16 1.36 -0.03
N GLY A 44 -18.43 2.44 0.24
CA GLY A 44 -18.42 3.11 1.53
C GLY A 44 -17.54 2.45 2.59
N LEU A 45 -16.79 1.40 2.23
CA LEU A 45 -15.80 0.77 3.09
C LEU A 45 -14.38 1.18 2.69
N ASP A 46 -13.63 1.71 3.64
CA ASP A 46 -12.20 1.99 3.46
C ASP A 46 -11.39 0.69 3.60
N LEU A 47 -10.64 0.37 2.54
CA LEU A 47 -9.83 -0.82 2.40
C LEU A 47 -8.38 -0.43 2.10
N ALA A 48 -7.45 -0.98 2.87
CA ALA A 48 -6.01 -0.89 2.64
C ALA A 48 -5.61 -1.86 1.52
N TRP A 49 -4.95 -1.38 0.47
CA TRP A 49 -4.30 -2.23 -0.52
C TRP A 49 -2.87 -2.53 -0.09
N ILE A 50 -2.68 -3.71 0.50
CA ILE A 50 -1.48 -4.03 1.28
C ILE A 50 -0.38 -4.72 0.49
N ASP A 51 -0.65 -5.44 -0.59
CA ASP A 51 0.44 -5.93 -1.45
C ASP A 51 1.00 -4.79 -2.30
N GLY A 52 0.13 -4.01 -2.94
CA GLY A 52 0.51 -2.97 -3.91
C GLY A 52 1.06 -3.52 -5.22
N ILE A 53 0.90 -4.80 -5.53
CA ILE A 53 1.55 -5.48 -6.65
C ILE A 53 0.54 -5.79 -7.74
N ASP A 54 -0.55 -6.48 -7.40
CA ASP A 54 -1.49 -7.03 -8.37
C ASP A 54 -2.79 -6.21 -8.36
N GLN A 55 -3.06 -5.50 -9.46
CA GLN A 55 -4.30 -4.72 -9.61
C GLN A 55 -5.51 -5.60 -9.96
N ASP A 56 -5.28 -6.80 -10.50
CA ASP A 56 -6.33 -7.72 -10.92
C ASP A 56 -6.83 -8.61 -9.76
N ASP A 57 -5.92 -8.95 -8.83
CA ASP A 57 -6.22 -9.65 -7.56
C ASP A 57 -5.59 -8.92 -6.35
N PRO A 58 -6.04 -7.70 -6.03
CA PRO A 58 -5.47 -6.94 -4.92
C PRO A 58 -5.85 -7.57 -3.58
N ILE A 59 -4.89 -7.64 -2.67
CA ILE A 59 -5.15 -7.95 -1.26
C ILE A 59 -5.64 -6.68 -0.58
N LEU A 60 -6.93 -6.68 -0.30
CA LEU A 60 -7.62 -5.62 0.42
C LEU A 60 -7.93 -6.05 1.86
N VAL A 61 -7.60 -5.18 2.81
CA VAL A 61 -7.87 -5.37 4.24
C VAL A 61 -8.64 -4.16 4.78
N PRO A 62 -9.73 -4.34 5.55
CA PRO A 62 -10.43 -3.21 6.15
C PRO A 62 -9.53 -2.39 7.06
N VAL A 63 -9.46 -1.07 6.84
CA VAL A 63 -8.60 -0.20 7.66
C VAL A 63 -8.99 -0.24 9.14
N ARG A 64 -10.28 -0.40 9.43
CA ARG A 64 -10.83 -0.50 10.80
C ARG A 64 -10.36 -1.72 11.59
N SER A 65 -9.84 -2.75 10.92
CA SER A 65 -9.29 -3.95 11.59
C SER A 65 -7.78 -3.87 11.79
N MET A 66 -7.13 -2.79 11.35
CA MET A 66 -5.69 -2.63 11.48
C MET A 66 -5.34 -1.88 12.77
N GLU A 67 -4.46 -2.46 13.58
CA GLU A 67 -3.96 -1.83 14.78
C GLU A 67 -3.04 -0.65 14.42
N GLY A 68 -3.14 0.45 15.18
CA GLY A 68 -2.30 1.62 14.93
C GLY A 68 -2.60 2.36 13.62
N TYR A 69 -3.80 2.20 13.05
CA TYR A 69 -4.20 2.92 11.84
C TYR A 69 -4.07 4.44 12.00
N GLY A 70 -3.36 5.07 11.07
CA GLY A 70 -3.20 6.51 10.94
C GLY A 70 -3.40 6.96 9.50
N ASP A 71 -4.33 7.88 9.27
CA ASP A 71 -4.51 8.52 7.96
C ASP A 71 -3.39 9.52 7.70
N LEU A 72 -2.75 9.42 6.54
CA LEU A 72 -1.66 10.30 6.12
C LEU A 72 -2.09 11.29 5.03
N GLY A 73 -3.39 11.32 4.70
CA GLY A 73 -3.95 12.22 3.69
C GLY A 73 -3.90 11.63 2.28
N THR A 74 -3.85 12.51 1.30
CA THR A 74 -3.71 12.12 -0.11
C THR A 74 -2.25 11.85 -0.47
N ILE A 75 -2.02 11.07 -1.52
CA ILE A 75 -0.66 10.81 -2.02
C ILE A 75 0.02 12.11 -2.44
N GLU A 76 -0.71 13.06 -3.02
CA GLU A 76 -0.19 14.36 -3.41
C GLU A 76 0.26 15.19 -2.19
N GLU A 77 -0.56 15.23 -1.14
CA GLU A 77 -0.19 15.88 0.13
C GLU A 77 1.04 15.20 0.73
N TYR A 78 1.00 13.87 0.89
CA TYR A 78 2.08 13.09 1.47
C TYR A 78 3.41 13.32 0.75
N LEU A 79 3.46 13.19 -0.59
CA LEU A 79 4.70 13.39 -1.36
C LEU A 79 5.22 14.84 -1.33
N SER A 80 4.37 15.81 -0.99
CA SER A 80 4.74 17.23 -0.93
C SER A 80 5.33 17.66 0.41
N GLU A 81 5.29 16.78 1.42
CA GLU A 81 5.72 17.10 2.77
C GLU A 81 7.23 17.38 2.86
N GLU A 82 7.59 18.42 3.63
CA GLU A 82 8.98 18.88 3.74
C GLU A 82 9.92 17.82 4.31
N PHE A 83 9.40 16.88 5.12
CA PHE A 83 10.23 15.85 5.74
C PHE A 83 10.87 14.90 4.70
N HIS A 84 10.36 14.82 3.46
CA HIS A 84 11.00 14.06 2.38
C HIS A 84 12.30 14.70 1.86
N THR A 85 12.60 15.95 2.23
CA THR A 85 13.81 16.66 1.78
C THR A 85 15.10 15.92 2.14
N SER A 86 15.12 15.18 3.24
CA SER A 86 16.28 14.38 3.69
C SER A 86 16.72 13.30 2.69
N ILE A 87 15.80 12.82 1.85
CA ILE A 87 16.06 11.80 0.83
C ILE A 87 16.85 12.39 -0.36
N GLY A 88 16.73 13.71 -0.59
CA GLY A 88 17.54 14.42 -1.57
C GLY A 88 17.35 13.91 -3.02
N PRO A 89 18.43 13.72 -3.79
CA PRO A 89 18.36 13.31 -5.20
C PRO A 89 17.65 11.97 -5.45
N GLU A 90 17.67 11.07 -4.46
CA GLU A 90 17.05 9.75 -4.58
C GLU A 90 15.52 9.84 -4.64
N LEU A 91 14.91 10.90 -4.10
CA LEU A 91 13.46 11.11 -4.25
C LEU A 91 13.08 11.32 -5.71
N GLN A 92 13.86 12.12 -6.45
CA GLN A 92 13.64 12.32 -7.88
C GLN A 92 13.87 11.04 -8.67
N ARG A 93 14.84 10.22 -8.25
CA ARG A 93 15.08 8.92 -8.85
C ARG A 93 13.91 7.96 -8.63
N LEU A 94 13.37 7.92 -7.41
CA LEU A 94 12.20 7.12 -7.07
C LEU A 94 10.98 7.53 -7.91
N LEU A 95 10.68 8.82 -8.01
CA LEU A 95 9.57 9.33 -8.82
C LEU A 95 9.74 8.99 -10.32
N GLN A 96 10.98 9.01 -10.82
CA GLN A 96 11.27 8.59 -12.19
C GLN A 96 11.01 7.08 -12.39
N ILE A 97 11.46 6.24 -11.45
CA ILE A 97 11.18 4.79 -11.47
C ILE A 97 9.66 4.56 -11.42
N ALA A 98 8.97 5.24 -10.50
CA ALA A 98 7.52 5.16 -10.34
C ALA A 98 6.77 5.41 -11.65
N ARG A 99 7.19 6.43 -12.41
CA ARG A 99 6.58 6.74 -13.71
C ARG A 99 6.92 5.72 -14.78
N ASN A 100 8.16 5.23 -14.82
CA ASN A 100 8.62 4.34 -15.89
C ASN A 100 8.12 2.89 -15.72
N GLU A 101 8.00 2.44 -14.47
CA GLU A 101 7.56 1.09 -14.11
C GLU A 101 6.08 1.04 -13.71
N GLU A 102 5.37 2.17 -13.82
CA GLU A 102 3.95 2.30 -13.44
C GLU A 102 3.69 1.79 -12.01
N LEU A 103 4.57 2.16 -11.07
CA LEU A 103 4.48 1.70 -9.69
C LEU A 103 3.14 2.14 -9.08
N THR A 104 2.55 1.21 -8.33
CA THR A 104 1.32 1.50 -7.61
C THR A 104 1.59 2.51 -6.49
N PRO A 105 0.57 3.28 -6.08
CA PRO A 105 0.65 4.16 -4.92
C PRO A 105 1.24 3.49 -3.68
N THR A 106 0.78 2.27 -3.34
CA THR A 106 1.28 1.49 -2.20
C THR A 106 2.78 1.20 -2.33
N VAL A 107 3.25 0.75 -3.51
CA VAL A 107 4.68 0.43 -3.69
C VAL A 107 5.55 1.68 -3.60
N LEU A 108 5.09 2.80 -4.18
CA LEU A 108 5.78 4.09 -4.12
C LEU A 108 5.93 4.58 -2.68
N VAL A 109 4.84 4.68 -1.92
CA VAL A 109 4.91 5.21 -0.54
C VAL A 109 5.66 4.29 0.40
N ARG A 110 5.61 2.97 0.19
CA ARG A 110 6.41 2.02 0.96
C ARG A 110 7.90 2.13 0.63
N ALA A 111 8.27 2.26 -0.65
CA ALA A 111 9.66 2.50 -1.03
C ALA A 111 10.19 3.80 -0.40
N LEU A 112 9.37 4.85 -0.38
CA LEU A 112 9.71 6.11 0.26
C LEU A 112 9.91 5.96 1.78
N ALA A 113 9.06 5.19 2.45
CA ALA A 113 9.22 4.87 3.87
C ALA A 113 10.49 4.05 4.16
N ILE A 114 10.82 3.09 3.29
CA ILE A 114 12.07 2.30 3.39
C ILE A 114 13.29 3.21 3.32
N MET A 115 13.30 4.18 2.40
CA MET A 115 14.39 5.15 2.26
C MET A 115 14.51 6.10 3.45
N HIS A 116 13.40 6.45 4.10
CA HIS A 116 13.43 7.19 5.36
C HIS A 116 14.04 6.39 6.51
N ASN A 117 13.73 5.10 6.57
CA ASN A 117 14.22 4.22 7.64
C ASN A 117 15.67 3.79 7.43
N ASP A 118 16.11 3.69 6.17
CA ASP A 118 17.49 3.38 5.78
C ASP A 118 18.03 4.48 4.87
N GLY A 119 18.66 5.50 5.45
CA GLY A 119 19.25 6.62 4.71
C GLY A 119 20.42 6.25 3.78
N THR A 120 20.79 4.97 3.67
CA THR A 120 21.84 4.49 2.77
C THR A 120 21.31 3.72 1.56
N ILE A 121 20.03 3.33 1.57
CA ILE A 121 19.42 2.59 0.47
C ILE A 121 19.11 3.52 -0.71
N ASP A 122 19.40 3.05 -1.93
CA ASP A 122 18.99 3.78 -3.13
C ASP A 122 17.54 3.47 -3.52
N ALA A 123 16.97 4.32 -4.39
CA ALA A 123 15.58 4.20 -4.81
C ALA A 123 15.23 2.85 -5.47
N ALA A 124 16.14 2.27 -6.24
CA ALA A 124 15.87 1.01 -6.94
C ALA A 124 15.81 -0.18 -5.96
N HIS A 125 16.72 -0.20 -4.99
CA HIS A 125 16.70 -1.20 -3.92
C HIS A 125 15.50 -1.02 -3.00
N ALA A 126 15.09 0.22 -2.71
CA ALA A 126 13.88 0.48 -1.93
C ALA A 126 12.61 -0.03 -2.63
N VAL A 127 12.48 0.18 -3.94
CA VAL A 127 11.38 -0.37 -4.75
C VAL A 127 11.40 -1.89 -4.73
N LYS A 128 12.57 -2.51 -4.92
CA LYS A 128 12.71 -3.97 -4.84
C LYS A 128 12.27 -4.51 -3.48
N GLN A 129 12.72 -3.88 -2.38
CA GLN A 129 12.30 -4.28 -1.03
C GLN A 129 10.80 -4.09 -0.82
N SER A 130 10.21 -3.03 -1.37
CA SER A 130 8.77 -2.78 -1.35
C SER A 130 7.97 -3.92 -2.01
N PHE A 131 8.44 -4.43 -3.15
CA PHE A 131 7.89 -5.62 -3.81
C PHE A 131 8.12 -6.91 -3.01
N ASP A 132 9.35 -7.16 -2.55
CA ASP A 132 9.69 -8.33 -1.73
C ASP A 132 8.77 -8.42 -0.49
N TRP A 133 8.42 -7.27 0.09
CA TRP A 133 7.45 -7.15 1.17
C TRP A 133 6.04 -7.53 0.74
N GLY A 134 5.52 -6.97 -0.36
CA GLY A 134 4.20 -7.33 -0.89
C GLY A 134 4.09 -8.82 -1.28
N PHE A 135 5.14 -9.42 -1.84
CA PHE A 135 5.19 -10.87 -2.11
C PHE A 135 5.23 -11.71 -0.84
N THR A 136 5.85 -11.20 0.23
CA THR A 136 5.81 -11.84 1.54
C THR A 136 4.39 -11.83 2.11
N MET A 137 3.64 -10.74 1.93
CA MET A 137 2.22 -10.68 2.31
C MET A 137 1.33 -11.64 1.53
N LEU A 138 1.56 -11.76 0.22
CA LEU A 138 0.87 -12.74 -0.62
C LEU A 138 1.06 -14.16 -0.07
N ARG A 139 2.32 -14.52 0.22
CA ARG A 139 2.70 -15.83 0.76
C ARG A 139 2.19 -16.10 2.18
N ALA A 140 2.12 -15.09 3.04
CA ALA A 140 1.78 -15.26 4.45
C ALA A 140 0.34 -15.76 4.68
N GLY A 141 -0.60 -15.57 3.74
CA GLY A 141 -1.86 -16.31 3.73
C GLY A 141 -2.88 -16.07 4.86
N VAL A 142 -2.57 -15.29 5.91
CA VAL A 142 -3.40 -15.22 7.16
C VAL A 142 -4.27 -13.98 7.32
N LEU A 143 -4.52 -13.25 6.24
CA LEU A 143 -5.34 -12.04 6.32
C LEU A 143 -6.82 -12.37 6.13
N ASP A 144 -7.71 -11.65 6.81
CA ASP A 144 -9.12 -11.56 6.42
C ASP A 144 -9.19 -10.79 5.10
N ARG A 145 -8.87 -11.50 4.01
CA ARG A 145 -8.72 -10.94 2.67
C ARG A 145 -10.09 -10.80 2.05
N TYR A 146 -10.37 -9.61 1.55
CA TYR A 146 -11.39 -9.47 0.54
C TYR A 146 -10.75 -9.61 -0.83
N ARG A 147 -11.02 -10.73 -1.51
CA ARG A 147 -10.71 -10.86 -2.94
C ARG A 147 -11.83 -10.21 -3.73
N PHE A 148 -11.59 -9.01 -4.24
CA PHE A 148 -12.49 -8.38 -5.20
C PHE A 148 -11.93 -8.62 -6.60
N GLY A 149 -12.60 -9.44 -7.39
CA GLY A 149 -12.23 -9.59 -8.80
C GLY A 149 -12.54 -8.30 -9.57
N LEU A 150 -11.70 -7.95 -10.55
CA LEU A 150 -11.87 -6.79 -11.45
C LEU A 150 -13.30 -6.70 -12.05
N ARG A 151 -13.95 -7.84 -12.28
CA ARG A 151 -15.34 -7.94 -12.73
C ARG A 151 -16.35 -7.33 -11.74
N ALA A 152 -16.17 -7.54 -10.43
CA ALA A 152 -17.03 -6.98 -9.41
C ALA A 152 -16.87 -5.45 -9.34
N MET A 153 -15.64 -4.93 -9.48
CA MET A 153 -15.36 -3.49 -9.54
C MET A 153 -16.03 -2.84 -10.76
N LEU A 154 -15.99 -3.50 -11.93
CA LEU A 154 -16.60 -3.00 -13.17
C LEU A 154 -18.13 -3.13 -13.19
N GLU A 155 -18.70 -4.15 -12.54
CA GLU A 155 -20.15 -4.32 -12.42
C GLU A 155 -20.77 -3.32 -11.42
N HIS A 156 -20.03 -2.90 -10.38
CA HIS A 156 -20.47 -1.87 -9.42
C HIS A 156 -20.17 -0.43 -9.88
N ALA A 157 -19.20 -0.24 -10.77
CA ALA A 157 -18.95 1.05 -11.43
C ALA A 157 -20.00 1.41 -12.51
N ARG A 158 -20.96 0.52 -12.81
CA ARG A 158 -22.14 0.92 -13.58
C ARG A 158 -23.07 1.70 -12.63
N PRO A 159 -23.32 2.99 -12.89
CA PRO A 159 -24.41 3.66 -12.19
C PRO A 159 -25.67 2.86 -12.49
N LEU A 160 -26.51 2.66 -11.46
CA LEU A 160 -27.90 2.26 -11.60
C LEU A 160 -28.59 3.21 -12.60
N GLN A 161 -28.46 2.92 -13.89
CA GLN A 161 -29.32 3.47 -14.92
C GLN A 161 -30.61 2.66 -14.87
N ALA A 162 -31.56 3.23 -14.13
CA ALA A 162 -33.00 3.19 -14.32
C ALA A 162 -33.63 1.87 -14.79
N ALA A 163 -34.41 1.28 -13.88
CA ALA A 163 -35.73 0.76 -14.21
C ALA A 163 -36.68 1.14 -13.08
#